data_AF-A0A3B5YVS1-F1
#
_entry.id   AF-A0A3B5YVS1-F1
#
_cell.length_a   1.000
_cell.length_b   1.000
_cell.length_c   1.000
_cell.angle_alpha   90.00
_cell.angle_beta   90.00
_cell.angle_gamma   90.00
#
_symmetry.space_group_name_H-M   'P 1'
#
loop_
_entity.id
_entity.type
_entity.pdbx_description
1 polymer ?
#
loop_
_entity_poly.entity_id
_entity_poly.type
_entity_poly.pdbx_seq_one_letter_code
_entity_poly.pdbx_strand_id
1 'polypeptide(L)'
;MGTAGATSEVATLKEAVSAAERSAAAERTEREKQEAQVAAVRQELQALMEKHESLERDSKTRESELASALESAKAAKAEAHKSLQEIESVKKIAAGKAFFMQSKDENVNYVLLTRIRSSPGAFADLPRSVSDAAAFYRAEEGSSTEKVFWSQYAEAGHPVPPSDQLKQLVELHKVAEQAMKGLIVRLWPGEAMPGSYFGLVRRLVDACPWVEVVKRSACIEGARRALARAKVHWGKLDVKKLITDAPPAGKEYCTPEMYYKTVLKGARKIADECPRDVIIE
;
A
#
# COMPACT_ATOMS: atom_id res chain seq x y z
N MET A 1 42.09 -118.56 35.37
CA MET A 1 42.97 -117.42 35.05
C MET A 1 42.24 -116.56 34.03
N GLY A 2 41.61 -115.46 34.43
CA GLY A 2 40.71 -114.73 33.52
C GLY A 2 40.18 -113.39 34.05
N THR A 3 40.93 -112.73 34.94
CA THR A 3 40.52 -111.48 35.60
C THR A 3 41.50 -110.32 35.40
N ALA A 4 42.67 -110.59 34.79
CA ALA A 4 43.75 -109.61 34.60
C ALA A 4 43.69 -108.84 33.25
N GLY A 5 43.07 -109.42 32.21
CA GLY A 5 42.92 -108.76 30.89
C GLY A 5 41.81 -107.71 30.87
N ALA A 6 40.61 -108.08 31.36
CA ALA A 6 39.45 -107.20 31.43
C ALA A 6 39.63 -105.99 32.38
N THR A 7 40.50 -106.09 33.39
CA THR A 7 40.81 -104.98 34.30
C THR A 7 41.75 -103.94 33.68
N SER A 8 42.61 -104.33 32.74
CA SER A 8 43.51 -103.42 32.02
C SER A 8 42.80 -102.59 30.94
N GLU A 9 41.89 -103.21 30.17
CA GLU A 9 41.11 -102.52 29.13
C GLU A 9 40.09 -101.55 29.74
N VAL A 10 39.43 -101.94 30.85
CA VAL A 10 38.52 -101.05 31.60
C VAL A 10 39.27 -99.87 32.22
N ALA A 11 40.52 -100.06 32.66
CA ALA A 11 41.35 -98.97 33.16
C ALA A 11 41.74 -97.97 32.05
N THR A 12 42.13 -98.46 30.86
CA THR A 12 42.46 -97.61 29.71
C THR A 12 41.24 -96.87 29.16
N LEU A 13 40.07 -97.51 29.09
CA LEU A 13 38.83 -96.86 28.67
C LEU A 13 38.36 -95.82 29.69
N LYS A 14 38.55 -96.08 31.00
CA LYS A 14 38.22 -95.11 32.05
C LYS A 14 39.15 -93.89 32.01
N GLU A 15 40.44 -94.07 31.73
CA GLU A 15 41.35 -92.94 31.47
C GLU A 15 40.93 -92.16 30.23
N ALA A 16 40.65 -92.83 29.11
CA ALA A 16 40.23 -92.18 27.87
C ALA A 16 38.91 -91.40 28.03
N VAL A 17 37.93 -91.96 28.76
CA VAL A 17 36.68 -91.27 29.11
C VAL A 17 36.97 -90.06 30.00
N SER A 18 37.82 -90.20 31.03
CA SER A 18 38.18 -89.07 31.90
C SER A 18 38.93 -87.95 31.16
N ALA A 19 39.70 -88.29 30.12
CA ALA A 19 40.41 -87.34 29.27
C ALA A 19 39.44 -86.65 28.30
N ALA A 20 38.50 -87.41 27.71
CA ALA A 20 37.44 -86.89 26.85
C ALA A 20 36.46 -85.99 27.61
N GLU A 21 36.13 -86.31 28.87
CA GLU A 21 35.30 -85.46 29.74
C GLU A 21 36.02 -84.16 30.08
N ARG A 22 37.34 -84.21 30.35
CA ARG A 22 38.15 -83.00 30.57
C ARG A 22 38.27 -82.14 29.31
N SER A 23 38.46 -82.75 28.13
CA SER A 23 38.50 -81.99 26.87
C SER A 23 37.14 -81.40 26.52
N ALA A 24 36.05 -82.15 26.72
CA ALA A 24 34.70 -81.66 26.50
C ALA A 24 34.31 -80.54 27.48
N ALA A 25 34.77 -80.60 28.74
CA ALA A 25 34.59 -79.51 29.69
C ALA A 25 35.34 -78.25 29.26
N ALA A 26 36.58 -78.38 28.78
CA ALA A 26 37.36 -77.25 28.26
C ALA A 26 36.78 -76.65 26.96
N GLU A 27 36.24 -77.49 26.08
CA GLU A 27 35.56 -77.02 24.86
C GLU A 27 34.27 -76.27 25.20
N ARG A 28 33.51 -76.74 26.21
CA ARG A 28 32.31 -76.04 26.67
C ARG A 28 32.62 -74.66 27.24
N THR A 29 33.67 -74.53 28.06
CA THR A 29 34.04 -73.23 28.63
C THR A 29 34.54 -72.26 27.54
N GLU A 30 35.28 -72.74 26.55
CA GLU A 30 35.71 -71.91 25.42
C GLU A 30 34.53 -71.52 24.52
N ARG A 31 33.58 -72.44 24.27
CA ARG A 31 32.36 -72.15 23.52
C ARG A 31 31.48 -71.12 24.22
N GLU A 32 31.29 -71.23 25.53
CA GLU A 32 30.54 -70.25 26.32
C GLU A 32 31.19 -68.85 26.23
N LYS A 33 32.52 -68.78 26.28
CA LYS A 33 33.27 -67.53 26.11
C LYS A 33 33.10 -66.94 24.71
N GLN A 34 33.16 -67.78 23.66
CA GLN A 34 32.92 -67.34 22.29
C GLN A 34 31.48 -66.89 22.06
N GLU A 35 30.48 -67.58 22.62
CA GLU A 35 29.08 -67.19 22.56
C GLU A 35 28.84 -65.84 23.25
N ALA A 36 29.48 -65.58 24.40
CA ALA A 36 29.44 -64.27 25.06
C ALA A 36 30.06 -63.15 24.20
N GLN A 37 31.20 -63.42 23.54
CA GLN A 37 31.81 -62.45 22.63
C GLN A 37 30.93 -62.17 21.40
N VAL A 38 30.32 -63.21 20.80
CA VAL A 38 29.39 -63.05 19.69
C VAL A 38 28.15 -62.26 20.10
N ALA A 39 27.63 -62.49 21.31
CA ALA A 39 26.51 -61.71 21.83
C ALA A 39 26.86 -60.22 22.02
N ALA A 40 28.05 -59.92 22.55
CA ALA A 40 28.54 -58.54 22.68
C ALA A 40 28.70 -57.85 21.31
N VAL A 41 29.35 -58.52 20.35
CA VAL A 41 29.51 -57.99 18.98
C VAL A 41 28.16 -57.75 18.31
N ARG A 42 27.17 -58.62 18.51
CA ARG A 42 25.80 -58.41 17.98
C ARG A 42 25.14 -57.16 18.55
N GLN A 43 25.28 -56.91 19.85
CA GLN A 43 24.74 -55.71 20.48
C GLN A 43 25.43 -54.44 19.96
N GLU A 44 26.75 -54.45 19.83
CA GLU A 44 27.50 -53.31 19.26
C GLU A 44 27.10 -53.04 17.80
N LEU A 45 26.93 -54.10 17.00
CA LEU A 45 26.50 -53.97 15.61
C LEU A 45 25.10 -53.35 15.52
N GLN A 46 24.18 -53.76 16.39
CA GLN A 46 22.84 -53.19 16.45
C GLN A 46 22.88 -51.72 16.86
N ALA A 47 23.64 -51.37 17.89
CA ALA A 47 23.80 -49.97 18.32
C ALA A 47 24.42 -49.09 17.22
N LEU A 48 25.40 -49.62 16.47
CA LEU A 48 25.98 -48.92 15.32
C LEU A 48 24.98 -48.73 14.17
N MET A 49 24.14 -49.74 13.91
CA MET A 49 23.08 -49.65 12.89
C MET A 49 22.06 -48.57 13.25
N GLU A 50 21.56 -48.55 14.48
CA GLU A 50 20.62 -47.53 14.98
C GLU A 50 21.24 -46.11 14.86
N LYS A 51 22.52 -45.96 15.23
CA LYS A 51 23.24 -44.69 15.07
C LYS A 51 23.40 -44.29 13.61
N HIS A 52 23.69 -45.23 12.72
CA HIS A 52 23.81 -44.96 11.28
C HIS A 52 22.48 -44.49 10.70
N GLU A 53 21.37 -45.16 11.02
CA GLU A 53 20.05 -44.74 10.55
C GLU A 53 19.67 -43.35 11.07
N SER A 54 19.97 -43.04 12.34
CA SER A 54 19.77 -41.69 12.89
C SER A 54 20.57 -40.64 12.10
N LEU A 55 21.85 -40.91 11.85
CA LEU A 55 22.72 -40.00 11.09
C LEU A 55 22.25 -39.83 9.64
N GLU A 56 21.72 -40.87 9.01
CA GLU A 56 21.18 -40.78 7.66
C GLU A 56 19.92 -39.89 7.60
N ARG A 57 19.03 -40.00 8.60
CA ARG A 57 17.85 -39.12 8.73
C ARG A 57 18.26 -37.67 8.98
N ASP A 58 19.25 -37.44 9.85
CA ASP A 58 19.79 -36.10 10.12
C ASP A 58 20.47 -35.51 8.88
N SER A 59 21.21 -36.31 8.12
CA SER A 59 21.84 -35.89 6.86
C SER A 59 20.80 -35.45 5.83
N LYS A 60 19.75 -36.24 5.63
CA LYS A 60 18.64 -35.89 4.72
C LYS A 60 17.92 -34.61 5.15
N THR A 61 17.72 -34.42 6.46
CA THR A 61 17.13 -33.19 7.00
C THR A 61 18.02 -31.98 6.69
N ARG A 62 19.31 -32.05 7.00
CA ARG A 62 20.27 -30.98 6.70
C ARG A 62 20.38 -30.67 5.21
N GLU A 63 20.34 -31.68 4.34
CA GLU A 63 20.34 -31.48 2.89
C GLU A 63 19.14 -30.65 2.43
N SER A 64 17.94 -30.96 2.94
CA SER A 64 16.72 -30.19 2.63
C SER A 64 16.75 -28.76 3.18
N GLU A 65 17.28 -28.56 4.39
CA GLU A 65 17.48 -27.23 4.98
C GLU A 65 18.48 -26.41 4.16
N LEU A 66 19.60 -27.01 3.74
CA LEU A 66 20.60 -26.37 2.90
C LEU A 66 20.04 -25.99 1.53
N ALA A 67 19.21 -26.84 0.92
CA ALA A 67 18.55 -26.54 -0.35
C ALA A 67 17.61 -25.32 -0.22
N SER A 68 16.79 -25.28 0.85
CA SER A 68 15.91 -24.15 1.15
C SER A 68 16.69 -22.86 1.41
N ALA A 69 17.79 -22.94 2.18
CA ALA A 69 18.66 -21.80 2.45
C ALA A 69 19.32 -21.26 1.17
N LEU A 70 19.73 -22.14 0.26
CA LEU A 70 20.29 -21.74 -1.04
C LEU A 70 19.28 -21.00 -1.91
N GLU A 71 18.04 -21.49 -2.00
CA GLU A 71 16.99 -20.80 -2.77
C GLU A 71 16.64 -19.44 -2.17
N SER A 72 16.52 -19.36 -0.83
CA SER A 72 16.33 -18.09 -0.14
C SER A 72 17.48 -17.11 -0.39
N ALA A 73 18.74 -17.58 -0.34
CA ALA A 73 19.91 -16.77 -0.63
C ALA A 73 19.96 -16.28 -2.09
N LYS A 74 19.55 -17.10 -3.06
CA LYS A 74 19.41 -16.69 -4.47
C LYS A 74 18.34 -15.60 -4.64
N ALA A 75 17.19 -15.76 -4.01
CA ALA A 75 16.12 -14.77 -4.04
C ALA A 75 16.56 -13.44 -3.41
N ALA A 76 17.19 -13.49 -2.22
CA ALA A 76 17.73 -12.32 -1.55
C ALA A 76 18.81 -11.61 -2.40
N LYS A 77 19.68 -12.39 -3.06
CA LYS A 77 20.68 -11.83 -3.99
C LYS A 77 20.02 -11.15 -5.20
N ALA A 78 18.97 -11.72 -5.76
CA ALA A 78 18.23 -11.11 -6.88
C ALA A 78 17.60 -9.77 -6.46
N GLU A 79 16.96 -9.73 -5.28
CA GLU A 79 16.36 -8.50 -4.74
C GLU A 79 17.41 -7.42 -4.42
N ALA A 80 18.56 -7.83 -3.87
CA ALA A 80 19.68 -6.93 -3.61
C ALA A 80 20.25 -6.33 -4.90
N HIS A 81 20.38 -7.14 -5.97
CA HIS A 81 20.83 -6.65 -7.28
C HIS A 81 19.84 -5.65 -7.89
N LYS A 82 18.54 -5.94 -7.81
CA LYS A 82 17.49 -5.02 -8.25
C LYS A 82 17.56 -3.69 -7.49
N SER A 83 17.66 -3.75 -6.16
CA SER A 83 17.82 -2.57 -5.30
C SER A 83 19.08 -1.76 -5.66
N LEU A 84 20.20 -2.43 -5.95
CA LEU A 84 21.43 -1.77 -6.39
C LEU A 84 21.25 -1.05 -7.73
N GLN A 85 20.56 -1.67 -8.69
CA GLN A 85 20.24 -1.05 -9.98
C GLN A 85 19.33 0.18 -9.81
N GLU A 86 18.33 0.10 -8.93
CA GLU A 86 17.48 1.23 -8.56
C GLU A 86 18.31 2.37 -7.96
N ILE A 87 19.20 2.10 -7.00
CA ILE A 87 20.09 3.11 -6.42
C ILE A 87 21.01 3.75 -7.47
N GLU A 88 21.59 2.95 -8.36
CA GLU A 88 22.45 3.47 -9.44
C GLU A 88 21.64 4.37 -10.39
N SER A 89 20.40 4.01 -10.67
CA SER A 89 19.49 4.83 -11.46
C SER A 89 19.16 6.16 -10.77
N VAL A 90 18.87 6.14 -9.48
CA VAL A 90 18.65 7.34 -8.66
C VAL A 90 19.90 8.22 -8.65
N LYS A 91 21.10 7.63 -8.57
CA LYS A 91 22.37 8.36 -8.65
C LYS A 91 22.57 9.03 -10.01
N LYS A 92 22.22 8.37 -11.12
CA LYS A 92 22.24 8.95 -12.47
C LYS A 92 21.27 10.14 -12.58
N ILE A 93 20.07 10.01 -12.01
CA ILE A 93 19.09 11.10 -11.94
C ILE A 93 19.63 12.28 -11.13
N ALA A 94 20.24 12.02 -9.97
CA ALA A 94 20.83 13.06 -9.12
C ALA A 94 21.97 13.82 -9.84
N ALA A 95 22.71 13.14 -10.72
CA ALA A 95 23.74 13.74 -11.57
C ALA A 95 23.20 14.43 -12.84
N GLY A 96 21.87 14.56 -12.99
CA GLY A 96 21.24 15.24 -14.14
C GLY A 96 21.27 14.44 -15.44
N LYS A 97 21.58 13.14 -15.41
CA LYS A 97 21.58 12.29 -16.60
C LYS A 97 20.16 11.82 -16.95
N ALA A 98 19.87 11.70 -18.25
CA ALA A 98 18.60 11.19 -18.74
C ALA A 98 18.29 9.81 -18.17
N PHE A 99 17.07 9.65 -17.62
CA PHE A 99 16.57 8.39 -17.08
C PHE A 99 15.42 7.87 -17.94
N PHE A 100 15.55 6.63 -18.40
CA PHE A 100 14.50 5.93 -19.13
C PHE A 100 13.76 5.01 -18.15
N MET A 101 12.48 5.31 -17.88
CA MET A 101 11.66 4.50 -17.01
C MET A 101 10.98 3.42 -17.85
N GLN A 102 11.41 2.16 -17.72
CA GLN A 102 10.69 1.04 -18.33
C GLN A 102 9.41 0.80 -17.54
N SER A 103 8.25 1.10 -18.15
CA SER A 103 6.96 0.65 -17.62
C SER A 103 6.68 -0.79 -18.07
N LYS A 104 5.68 -1.44 -17.47
CA LYS A 104 5.38 -2.86 -17.75
C LYS A 104 5.11 -3.15 -19.23
N ASP A 105 4.50 -2.21 -19.94
CA ASP A 105 3.97 -2.46 -21.28
C ASP A 105 4.48 -1.46 -22.34
N GLU A 106 5.15 -0.38 -21.93
CA GLU A 106 5.64 0.63 -22.86
C GLU A 106 6.97 1.26 -22.38
N ASN A 107 7.92 1.39 -23.30
CA ASN A 107 9.09 2.25 -23.12
C ASN A 107 8.68 3.69 -23.42
N VAL A 108 7.83 4.26 -22.56
CA VAL A 108 7.41 5.65 -22.69
C VAL A 108 8.58 6.53 -22.29
N ASN A 109 9.03 7.36 -23.21
CA ASN A 109 10.09 8.33 -22.99
C ASN A 109 9.56 9.45 -22.07
N TYR A 110 9.50 9.19 -20.75
CA TYR A 110 9.28 10.23 -19.75
C TYR A 110 10.55 11.06 -19.57
N VAL A 111 10.96 11.74 -20.65
CA VAL A 111 11.91 12.86 -20.59
C VAL A 111 11.52 13.84 -19.47
N LEU A 112 10.23 13.88 -19.11
CA LEU A 112 9.65 14.66 -18.03
C LEU A 112 10.29 14.51 -16.65
N LEU A 113 10.77 13.37 -16.14
CA LEU A 113 11.28 13.37 -14.74
C LEU A 113 12.67 14.01 -14.64
N THR A 114 13.58 13.68 -15.56
CA THR A 114 14.87 14.38 -15.67
C THR A 114 14.68 15.83 -16.11
N ARG A 115 13.72 16.11 -17.01
CA ARG A 115 13.41 17.48 -17.45
C ARG A 115 12.63 18.28 -16.42
N ILE A 116 11.81 17.71 -15.55
CA ILE A 116 11.19 18.42 -14.41
C ILE A 116 12.30 18.76 -13.42
N ARG A 117 13.19 17.81 -13.10
CA ARG A 117 14.30 18.08 -12.18
C ARG A 117 15.36 19.04 -12.73
N SER A 118 15.56 19.06 -14.05
CA SER A 118 16.60 19.86 -14.72
C SER A 118 16.04 21.07 -15.50
N SER A 119 14.72 21.22 -15.62
CA SER A 119 14.10 22.41 -16.21
C SER A 119 14.12 23.50 -15.15
N PRO A 120 14.77 24.65 -15.42
CA PRO A 120 14.74 25.80 -14.52
C PRO A 120 13.32 26.24 -14.14
N GLY A 121 12.29 25.85 -14.91
CA GLY A 121 10.90 26.24 -14.70
C GLY A 121 10.06 25.34 -13.80
N ALA A 122 10.42 24.08 -13.56
CA ALA A 122 9.48 23.13 -12.93
C ALA A 122 9.31 23.32 -11.42
N PHE A 123 10.25 24.02 -10.78
CA PHE A 123 10.18 24.48 -9.40
C PHE A 123 10.36 26.00 -9.30
N ALA A 124 10.17 26.73 -10.40
CA ALA A 124 10.40 28.18 -10.42
C ALA A 124 9.42 28.94 -9.51
N ASP A 125 8.21 28.39 -9.36
CA ASP A 125 7.17 28.90 -8.47
C ASP A 125 7.33 28.41 -7.03
N LEU A 126 8.00 27.28 -6.79
CA LEU A 126 8.14 26.67 -5.47
C LEU A 126 8.68 27.63 -4.39
N PRO A 127 9.74 28.43 -4.62
CA PRO A 127 10.18 29.44 -3.63
C PRO A 127 9.09 30.45 -3.29
N ARG A 128 8.28 30.83 -4.28
CA ARG A 128 7.17 31.76 -4.08
C ARG A 128 6.05 31.08 -3.30
N SER A 129 5.67 29.85 -3.65
CA SER A 129 4.66 29.07 -2.92
C SER A 129 5.06 28.84 -1.47
N VAL A 130 6.32 28.55 -1.20
CA VAL A 130 6.88 28.43 0.17
C VAL A 130 6.75 29.74 0.93
N SER A 131 7.10 30.86 0.30
CA SER A 131 7.01 32.19 0.92
C SER A 131 5.57 32.56 1.26
N ASP A 132 4.65 32.33 0.31
CA ASP A 132 3.22 32.60 0.49
C ASP A 132 2.62 31.68 1.57
N ALA A 133 3.00 30.39 1.61
CA ALA A 133 2.59 29.47 2.67
C ALA A 133 3.14 29.90 4.04
N ALA A 134 4.42 30.27 4.14
CA ALA A 134 5.01 30.76 5.38
C ALA A 134 4.32 32.04 5.89
N ALA A 135 3.96 32.95 4.99
CA ALA A 135 3.20 34.16 5.33
C ALA A 135 1.78 33.82 5.82
N PHE A 136 1.09 32.90 5.14
CA PHE A 136 -0.25 32.44 5.52
C PHE A 136 -0.27 31.84 6.93
N TYR A 137 0.59 30.85 7.20
CA TYR A 137 0.63 30.17 8.50
C TYR A 137 1.20 31.03 9.63
N ARG A 138 1.98 32.08 9.31
CA ARG A 138 2.44 33.06 10.31
C ARG A 138 1.28 33.84 10.93
N ALA A 139 0.28 34.18 10.11
CA ALA A 139 -0.91 34.94 10.51
C ALA A 139 -1.93 34.08 11.29
N GLU A 140 -1.81 32.76 11.27
CA GLU A 140 -2.69 31.85 12.00
C GLU A 140 -2.38 31.86 13.51
N GLU A 141 -3.42 31.97 14.34
CA GLU A 141 -3.33 31.90 15.81
C GLU A 141 -2.95 30.48 16.27
N GLY A 142 -2.01 30.40 17.22
CA GLY A 142 -1.45 29.13 17.69
C GLY A 142 -0.18 28.68 16.95
N SER A 143 0.38 27.56 17.40
CA SER A 143 1.54 26.91 16.78
C SER A 143 1.08 25.62 16.09
N SER A 144 0.90 25.66 14.77
CA SER A 144 0.66 24.46 13.96
C SER A 144 1.96 23.84 13.47
N THR A 145 1.94 22.55 13.19
CA THR A 145 3.07 21.83 12.59
C THR A 145 3.47 22.43 11.24
N GLU A 146 2.49 22.91 10.49
CA GLU A 146 2.63 23.58 9.20
C GLU A 146 3.36 24.94 9.36
N LYS A 147 3.00 25.71 10.39
CA LYS A 147 3.69 26.98 10.71
C LYS A 147 5.17 26.80 10.96
N VAL A 148 5.54 25.77 11.74
CA VAL A 148 6.95 25.42 11.98
C VAL A 148 7.61 24.94 10.69
N PHE A 149 6.92 24.07 9.93
CA PHE A 149 7.43 23.49 8.68
C PHE A 149 7.69 24.51 7.57
N TRP A 150 6.85 25.52 7.40
CA TRP A 150 7.04 26.52 6.34
C TRP A 150 8.04 27.61 6.76
N SER A 151 8.09 27.96 8.05
CA SER A 151 8.99 29.00 8.55
C SER A 151 10.47 28.64 8.40
N GLN A 152 10.85 27.36 8.50
CA GLN A 152 12.23 26.89 8.29
C GLN A 152 12.77 27.12 6.87
N TYR A 153 11.90 27.40 5.89
CA TYR A 153 12.29 27.65 4.50
C TYR A 153 12.08 29.10 4.03
N ALA A 154 11.53 29.98 4.88
CA ALA A 154 11.13 31.34 4.53
C ALA A 154 12.31 32.30 4.28
N GLU A 155 13.51 31.97 4.77
CA GLU A 155 14.69 32.85 4.76
C GLU A 155 15.93 32.19 4.13
N ALA A 156 15.75 31.12 3.35
CA ALA A 156 16.87 30.42 2.75
C ALA A 156 17.53 31.28 1.65
N GLY A 157 18.60 32.02 2.00
CA GLY A 157 19.48 32.71 1.05
C GLY A 157 20.31 31.78 0.16
N HIS A 158 20.13 30.46 0.29
CA HIS A 158 20.84 29.43 -0.46
C HIS A 158 19.87 28.49 -1.19
N PRO A 159 20.27 27.88 -2.32
CA PRO A 159 19.46 26.89 -3.02
C PRO A 159 19.08 25.73 -2.09
N VAL A 160 17.78 25.52 -1.91
CA VAL A 160 17.23 24.46 -1.06
C VAL A 160 17.65 23.09 -1.64
N PRO A 161 18.17 22.16 -0.83
CA PRO A 161 18.52 20.82 -1.30
C PRO A 161 17.32 20.11 -1.96
N PRO A 162 17.54 19.26 -2.98
CA PRO A 162 16.45 18.56 -3.66
C PRO A 162 15.55 17.74 -2.73
N SER A 163 16.09 17.20 -1.63
CA SER A 163 15.28 16.48 -0.63
C SER A 163 14.24 17.36 0.04
N ASP A 164 14.59 18.62 0.30
CA ASP A 164 13.71 19.56 0.99
C ASP A 164 12.71 20.18 0.02
N GLN A 165 13.09 20.37 -1.25
CA GLN A 165 12.15 20.69 -2.32
C GLN A 165 11.06 19.62 -2.47
N LEU A 166 11.43 18.34 -2.38
CA LEU A 166 10.46 17.24 -2.41
C LEU A 166 9.53 17.26 -1.19
N LYS A 167 10.04 17.55 0.01
CA LYS A 167 9.20 17.71 1.21
C LYS A 167 8.19 18.86 1.03
N GLN A 168 8.64 20.00 0.49
CA GLN A 168 7.77 21.16 0.22
C GLN A 168 6.65 20.80 -0.77
N LEU A 169 6.95 20.06 -1.83
CA LEU A 169 5.94 19.61 -2.80
C LEU A 169 4.93 18.64 -2.19
N VAL A 170 5.37 17.73 -1.34
CA VAL A 170 4.47 16.80 -0.64
C VAL A 170 3.51 17.57 0.28
N GLU A 171 4.00 18.56 1.01
CA GLU A 171 3.13 19.40 1.85
C GLU A 171 2.16 20.26 1.02
N LEU A 172 2.61 20.83 -0.11
CA LEU A 172 1.69 21.51 -1.04
C LEU A 172 0.63 20.57 -1.59
N HIS A 173 1.00 19.33 -1.93
CA HIS A 173 0.07 18.32 -2.41
C HIS A 173 -0.98 17.95 -1.37
N LYS A 174 -0.58 17.83 -0.10
CA LYS A 174 -1.49 17.60 1.03
C LYS A 174 -2.49 18.75 1.19
N VAL A 175 -2.02 20.00 1.12
CA VAL A 175 -2.90 21.19 1.18
C VAL A 175 -3.86 21.21 -0.02
N ALA A 176 -3.36 20.93 -1.23
CA ALA A 176 -4.17 20.85 -2.43
C ALA A 176 -5.25 19.76 -2.31
N GLU A 177 -4.91 18.58 -1.79
CA GLU A 177 -5.88 17.51 -1.55
C GLU A 177 -7.02 17.97 -0.65
N GLN A 178 -6.71 18.64 0.47
CA GLN A 178 -7.74 19.14 1.39
C GLN A 178 -8.60 20.23 0.75
N ALA A 179 -8.00 21.14 -0.02
CA ALA A 179 -8.74 22.15 -0.77
C ALA A 179 -9.71 21.52 -1.78
N MET A 180 -9.25 20.50 -2.53
CA MET A 180 -10.10 19.77 -3.47
C MET A 180 -11.24 19.04 -2.76
N LYS A 181 -10.98 18.40 -1.61
CA LYS A 181 -12.03 17.77 -0.79
C LYS A 181 -13.07 18.79 -0.34
N GLY A 182 -12.63 19.94 0.18
CA GLY A 182 -13.52 21.02 0.60
C GLY A 182 -14.38 21.58 -0.54
N LEU A 183 -13.82 21.69 -1.74
CA LEU A 183 -14.55 22.11 -2.93
C LEU A 183 -15.60 21.06 -3.36
N ILE A 184 -15.23 19.77 -3.35
CA ILE A 184 -16.13 18.68 -3.74
C ILE A 184 -17.34 18.60 -2.80
N VAL A 185 -17.14 18.70 -1.48
CA VAL A 185 -18.24 18.70 -0.50
C VAL A 185 -19.26 19.81 -0.76
N ARG A 186 -18.80 20.98 -1.23
CA ARG A 186 -19.67 22.13 -1.52
C ARG A 186 -20.39 22.01 -2.85
N LEU A 187 -19.73 21.45 -3.86
CA LEU A 187 -20.31 21.31 -5.19
C LEU A 187 -21.28 20.13 -5.24
N TRP A 188 -20.96 19.00 -4.62
CA TRP A 188 -21.79 17.79 -4.63
C TRP A 188 -22.28 17.43 -3.22
N PRO A 189 -23.23 18.19 -2.66
CA PRO A 189 -23.80 17.87 -1.36
C PRO A 189 -24.49 16.50 -1.42
N GLY A 190 -24.05 15.57 -0.58
CA GLY A 190 -24.64 14.23 -0.46
C GLY A 190 -24.01 13.13 -1.33
N GLU A 191 -23.07 13.46 -2.23
CA GLU A 191 -22.30 12.43 -2.93
C GLU A 191 -21.13 11.90 -2.09
N ALA A 192 -20.78 10.63 -2.32
CA ALA A 192 -19.63 10.01 -1.69
C ALA A 192 -18.32 10.68 -2.13
N MET A 193 -17.46 10.96 -1.16
CA MET A 193 -16.13 11.48 -1.41
C MET A 193 -15.28 10.49 -2.20
N PRO A 194 -14.56 10.93 -3.26
CA PRO A 194 -13.62 10.07 -3.94
C PRO A 194 -12.56 9.52 -2.98
N GLY A 195 -12.30 8.21 -3.06
CA GLY A 195 -11.35 7.51 -2.18
C GLY A 195 -9.88 7.64 -2.59
N SER A 196 -9.57 8.35 -3.67
CA SER A 196 -8.20 8.51 -4.16
C SER A 196 -7.95 9.93 -4.68
N TYR A 197 -6.68 10.36 -4.67
CA TYR A 197 -6.29 11.67 -5.19
C TYR A 197 -6.67 11.83 -6.67
N PHE A 198 -6.44 10.80 -7.49
CA PHE A 198 -6.88 10.82 -8.89
C PHE A 198 -8.39 10.97 -9.01
N GLY A 199 -9.17 10.32 -8.13
CA GLY A 199 -10.62 10.50 -8.08
C GLY A 199 -11.03 11.94 -7.76
N LEU A 200 -10.30 12.63 -6.87
CA LEU A 200 -10.52 14.07 -6.60
C LEU A 200 -10.26 14.90 -7.86
N VAL A 201 -9.11 14.70 -8.51
CA VAL A 201 -8.75 15.41 -9.75
C VAL A 201 -9.79 15.15 -10.84
N ARG A 202 -10.20 13.89 -11.03
CA ARG A 202 -11.18 13.53 -12.04
C ARG A 202 -12.52 14.21 -11.80
N ARG A 203 -13.00 14.21 -10.55
CA ARG A 203 -14.26 14.88 -10.18
C ARG A 203 -14.20 16.39 -10.44
N LEU A 204 -13.05 17.03 -10.26
CA LEU A 204 -12.88 18.44 -10.61
C LEU A 204 -12.87 18.71 -12.11
N VAL A 205 -12.31 17.81 -12.91
CA VAL A 205 -12.40 17.92 -14.39
C VAL A 205 -13.86 17.86 -14.84
N ASP A 206 -14.66 17.02 -14.18
CA ASP A 206 -16.08 16.86 -14.46
C ASP A 206 -16.95 17.97 -13.78
N ALA A 207 -16.35 18.97 -13.13
CA ALA A 207 -17.06 20.04 -12.43
C ALA A 207 -17.75 21.05 -13.35
N CYS A 208 -17.20 21.32 -14.54
CA CYS A 208 -17.74 22.38 -15.40
C CYS A 208 -19.21 22.14 -15.81
N PRO A 209 -19.60 20.94 -16.31
CA PRO A 209 -21.01 20.63 -16.56
C PRO A 209 -21.87 20.72 -15.29
N TRP A 210 -21.32 20.33 -14.14
CA TRP A 210 -22.03 20.34 -12.87
C TRP A 210 -22.35 21.76 -12.37
N VAL A 211 -21.45 22.73 -12.60
CA VAL A 211 -21.72 24.14 -12.28
C VAL A 211 -22.97 24.66 -13.01
N GLU A 212 -23.20 24.23 -14.25
CA GLU A 212 -24.42 24.60 -14.98
C GLU A 212 -25.68 23.98 -14.39
N VAL A 213 -25.59 22.75 -13.87
CA VAL A 213 -26.69 22.11 -13.10
C VAL A 213 -27.01 22.92 -11.84
N VAL A 214 -25.98 23.34 -11.08
CA VAL A 214 -26.15 24.16 -9.87
C VAL A 214 -26.78 25.53 -10.21
N LYS A 215 -26.31 26.20 -11.26
CA LYS A 215 -26.87 27.49 -11.71
C LYS A 215 -28.35 27.36 -12.08
N ARG A 216 -28.70 26.31 -12.83
CA ARG A 216 -30.08 26.04 -13.25
C ARG A 216 -30.97 25.78 -12.05
N SER A 217 -30.54 24.94 -11.12
CA SER A 217 -31.24 24.68 -9.86
C SER A 217 -31.52 25.96 -9.07
N ALA A 218 -30.49 26.79 -8.85
CA ALA A 218 -30.64 28.05 -8.12
C ALA A 218 -31.63 29.01 -8.81
N CYS A 219 -31.61 29.06 -10.15
CA CYS A 219 -32.56 29.85 -10.94
C CYS A 219 -34.01 29.34 -10.77
N ILE A 220 -34.22 28.01 -10.84
CA ILE A 220 -35.53 27.39 -10.67
C ILE A 220 -36.06 27.67 -9.26
N GLU A 221 -35.24 27.52 -8.22
CA GLU A 221 -35.67 27.73 -6.85
C GLU A 221 -36.03 29.18 -6.55
N GLY A 222 -35.20 30.12 -7.03
CA GLY A 222 -35.48 31.54 -6.93
C GLY A 222 -36.80 31.91 -7.61
N ALA A 223 -37.02 31.39 -8.83
CA ALA A 223 -38.27 31.58 -9.56
C ALA A 223 -39.47 30.97 -8.84
N ARG A 224 -39.35 29.72 -8.36
CA ARG A 224 -40.40 29.00 -7.62
C ARG A 224 -40.89 29.82 -6.42
N ARG A 225 -39.96 30.35 -5.63
CA ARG A 225 -40.27 31.18 -4.45
C ARG A 225 -40.88 32.52 -4.81
N ALA A 226 -40.32 33.22 -5.80
CA ALA A 226 -40.84 34.51 -6.25
C ALA A 226 -42.28 34.37 -6.76
N LEU A 227 -42.55 33.34 -7.58
CA LEU A 227 -43.86 33.06 -8.13
C LEU A 227 -44.86 32.60 -7.07
N ALA A 228 -44.42 31.81 -6.08
CA ALA A 228 -45.26 31.48 -4.93
C ALA A 228 -45.69 32.74 -4.15
N ARG A 229 -44.76 33.66 -3.89
CA ARG A 229 -45.06 34.96 -3.24
C ARG A 229 -46.00 35.82 -4.08
N ALA A 230 -45.83 35.87 -5.39
CA ALA A 230 -46.77 36.56 -6.28
C ALA A 230 -48.18 35.94 -6.18
N LYS A 231 -48.27 34.60 -6.16
CA LYS A 231 -49.55 33.89 -6.09
C LYS A 231 -50.31 34.14 -4.79
N VAL A 232 -49.63 34.45 -3.68
CA VAL A 232 -50.28 34.88 -2.42
C VAL A 232 -51.09 36.18 -2.61
N HIS A 233 -50.57 37.12 -3.42
CA HIS A 233 -51.27 38.38 -3.70
C HIS A 233 -52.24 38.29 -4.88
N TRP A 234 -51.96 37.42 -5.85
CA TRP A 234 -52.80 37.16 -7.03
C TRP A 234 -53.21 35.69 -7.09
N GLY A 235 -54.16 35.28 -6.25
CA GLY A 235 -54.55 33.86 -6.10
C GLY A 235 -55.01 33.16 -7.40
N LYS A 236 -55.54 33.91 -8.37
CA LYS A 236 -55.95 33.41 -9.69
C LYS A 236 -54.83 33.44 -10.75
N LEU A 237 -53.60 33.77 -10.36
CA LEU A 237 -52.46 33.85 -11.26
C LEU A 237 -52.11 32.46 -11.81
N ASP A 238 -52.22 32.32 -13.14
CA ASP A 238 -51.66 31.20 -13.88
C ASP A 238 -50.22 31.53 -14.26
N VAL A 239 -49.28 30.93 -13.53
CA VAL A 239 -47.84 31.17 -13.67
C VAL A 239 -47.31 30.75 -15.03
N LYS A 240 -47.85 29.66 -15.61
CA LYS A 240 -47.38 29.17 -16.91
C LYS A 240 -47.79 30.17 -18.00
N LYS A 241 -49.06 30.57 -17.99
CA LYS A 241 -49.59 31.60 -18.90
C LYS A 241 -48.89 32.94 -18.75
N LEU A 242 -48.56 33.36 -17.53
CA LEU A 242 -47.82 34.60 -17.29
C LEU A 242 -46.48 34.65 -18.05
N ILE A 243 -45.81 33.50 -18.21
CA ILE A 243 -44.49 33.41 -18.84
C ILE A 243 -44.62 33.19 -20.36
N THR A 244 -45.66 32.48 -20.81
CA THR A 244 -45.80 32.09 -22.22
C THR A 244 -46.65 33.05 -23.05
N ASP A 245 -47.60 33.72 -22.43
CA ASP A 245 -48.59 34.53 -23.14
C ASP A 245 -48.05 35.94 -23.38
N ALA A 246 -48.50 36.58 -24.46
CA ALA A 246 -48.16 37.97 -24.74
C ALA A 246 -48.67 38.89 -23.61
N PRO A 247 -47.99 40.04 -23.38
CA PRO A 247 -48.47 41.05 -22.45
C PRO A 247 -49.94 41.42 -22.74
N PRO A 248 -50.75 41.72 -21.71
CA PRO A 248 -52.12 42.17 -21.92
C PRO A 248 -52.19 43.36 -22.88
N ALA A 249 -53.23 43.39 -23.73
CA ALA A 249 -53.43 44.47 -24.70
C ALA A 249 -53.35 45.85 -24.03
N GLY A 250 -52.53 46.74 -24.58
CA GLY A 250 -52.27 48.09 -24.05
C GLY A 250 -51.16 48.15 -22.98
N LYS A 251 -50.44 47.06 -22.72
CA LYS A 251 -49.27 46.99 -21.81
C LYS A 251 -48.01 46.48 -22.50
N GLU A 252 -47.94 46.54 -23.83
CA GLU A 252 -46.82 46.03 -24.63
C GLU A 252 -45.50 46.74 -24.30
N TYR A 253 -45.55 47.98 -23.80
CA TYR A 253 -44.38 48.75 -23.36
C TYR A 253 -43.89 48.41 -21.94
N CYS A 254 -44.67 47.68 -21.15
CA CYS A 254 -44.30 47.28 -19.79
C CYS A 254 -43.47 45.99 -19.83
N THR A 255 -42.16 46.10 -20.07
CA THR A 255 -41.26 44.94 -20.13
C THR A 255 -40.68 44.60 -18.74
N PRO A 256 -40.36 43.33 -18.45
CA PRO A 256 -39.79 42.91 -17.17
C PRO A 256 -38.51 43.67 -16.78
N GLU A 257 -37.68 44.03 -17.76
CA GLU A 257 -36.39 44.69 -17.59
C GLU A 257 -36.54 46.05 -16.88
N MET A 258 -37.66 46.75 -17.10
CA MET A 258 -37.95 48.02 -16.44
C MET A 258 -38.06 47.90 -14.92
N TYR A 259 -38.37 46.71 -14.41
CA TYR A 259 -38.56 46.45 -12.99
C TYR A 259 -37.35 45.80 -12.31
N TYR A 260 -36.32 45.35 -13.05
CA TYR A 260 -35.19 44.62 -12.48
C TYR A 260 -34.50 45.37 -11.34
N LYS A 261 -34.28 46.67 -11.50
CA LYS A 261 -33.63 47.49 -10.45
C LYS A 261 -34.48 47.60 -9.19
N THR A 262 -35.80 47.68 -9.32
CA THR A 262 -36.70 47.84 -8.17
C THR A 262 -36.90 46.52 -7.42
N VAL A 263 -36.88 45.38 -8.13
CA VAL A 263 -37.05 44.05 -7.52
C VAL A 263 -35.76 43.42 -7.00
N LEU A 264 -34.58 43.91 -7.38
CA LEU A 264 -33.29 43.31 -7.01
C LEU A 264 -33.09 43.17 -5.50
N LYS A 265 -33.52 44.15 -4.70
CA LYS A 265 -33.45 44.07 -3.24
C LYS A 265 -34.31 42.93 -2.69
N GLY A 266 -35.48 42.68 -3.29
CA GLY A 266 -36.34 41.56 -2.94
C GLY A 266 -35.76 40.22 -3.38
N ALA A 267 -35.18 40.16 -4.59
CA ALA A 267 -34.52 38.97 -5.11
C ALA A 267 -33.37 38.49 -4.21
N ARG A 268 -32.57 39.43 -3.66
CA ARG A 268 -31.51 39.10 -2.69
C ARG A 268 -32.05 38.43 -1.42
N LYS A 269 -33.16 38.93 -0.88
CA LYS A 269 -33.81 38.31 0.28
C LYS A 269 -34.32 36.90 -0.01
N ILE A 270 -34.87 36.69 -1.20
CA ILE A 270 -35.29 35.34 -1.64
C ILE A 270 -34.07 34.42 -1.73
N ALA A 271 -32.96 34.90 -2.28
CA ALA A 271 -31.73 34.12 -2.40
C ALA A 271 -31.15 33.72 -1.03
N ASP A 272 -31.29 34.56 -0.01
CA ASP A 272 -30.84 34.24 1.36
C ASP A 272 -31.70 33.13 2.01
N GLU A 273 -32.95 32.95 1.56
CA GLU A 273 -33.84 31.88 2.02
C GLU A 273 -33.70 30.58 1.22
N CYS A 274 -32.98 30.59 0.09
CA CYS A 274 -32.80 29.43 -0.77
C CYS A 274 -31.80 28.43 -0.14
N PRO A 275 -32.18 27.16 0.06
CA PRO A 275 -31.23 26.13 0.47
C PRO A 275 -30.17 25.95 -0.61
N ARG A 276 -28.90 25.83 -0.20
CA ARG A 276 -27.75 25.70 -1.11
C ARG A 276 -27.24 24.27 -1.22
N ASP A 277 -27.80 23.39 -0.41
CA ASP A 277 -27.47 21.97 -0.26
C ASP A 277 -28.41 21.06 -1.07
N VAL A 278 -29.42 21.62 -1.74
CA VAL A 278 -30.42 20.87 -2.51
C VAL A 278 -30.39 21.27 -3.98
N ILE A 279 -30.30 20.29 -4.87
CA ILE A 279 -30.40 20.48 -6.33
C ILE A 279 -31.84 20.20 -6.78
N ILE A 280 -32.40 21.14 -7.54
CA ILE A 280 -33.74 21.08 -8.13
C ILE A 280 -33.59 21.03 -9.66
N GLU A 281 -34.16 20.01 -10.29
CA GLU A 281 -34.14 19.80 -11.75
C GLU A 281 -35.41 20.31 -12.45
#